data_AF-A0A0H4CJI6-F1
#
_entry.id   AF-A0A0H4CJI6-F1
#
_cell.length_a   1.000
_cell.length_b   1.000
_cell.length_c   1.000
_cell.angle_alpha   90.00
_cell.angle_beta   90.00
_cell.angle_gamma   90.00
#
_symmetry.space_group_name_H-M   'P 1'
#
loop_
_entity.id
_entity.type
_entity.pdbx_description
1 polymer ?
#
loop_
_entity_poly.entity_id
_entity_poly.type
_entity_poly.pdbx_seq_one_letter_code
_entity_poly.pdbx_strand_id
1 'polypeptide(L)'
;MENHPRYQIGQREENGRYAVTVEGTYAGYIYRRHGSWYAVMPGLGEEFRLPNRYQARDHVGVLFDSGHRPGTEKAPASPFGIKTNGTFMPPELAFTLANVVRASEAMARLAELGWTPLRGYPGADQPWRMECDFCGWQGFRFWSHLRGRNGDGIPRPISRHPGCLPAADRSKKIEALAAARKFVCTCDFWHPTTLWECQDTLKALQAARKEYETLTTKMYLREILEECPAASIRAASLREALKLMKQKD
;
A
#
# COMPACT_ATOMS: atom_id res chain seq x y z
N MET A 1 4.97 14.31 -39.07
CA MET A 1 3.81 13.71 -38.40
C MET A 1 4.36 12.79 -37.31
N GLU A 2 4.27 13.21 -36.06
CA GLU A 2 4.64 12.33 -34.94
C GLU A 2 3.71 11.13 -34.94
N ASN A 3 4.30 9.94 -35.12
CA ASN A 3 3.60 8.67 -35.14
C ASN A 3 3.15 8.36 -33.71
N HIS A 4 2.02 8.95 -33.29
CA HIS A 4 1.43 8.61 -32.00
C HIS A 4 0.96 7.15 -32.07
N PRO A 5 1.49 6.25 -31.22
CA PRO A 5 0.99 4.89 -31.19
C PRO A 5 -0.52 4.91 -30.89
N ARG A 6 -1.31 4.23 -31.73
CA ARG A 6 -2.79 4.13 -31.65
C ARG A 6 -3.26 3.80 -30.22
N TYR A 7 -2.47 3.02 -29.49
CA TYR A 7 -2.68 2.68 -28.09
C TYR A 7 -1.67 3.40 -27.19
N GLN A 8 -2.19 4.16 -26.22
CA GLN A 8 -1.38 4.91 -25.26
C GLN A 8 -1.62 4.40 -23.85
N ILE A 9 -0.52 4.30 -23.08
CA ILE A 9 -0.55 4.03 -21.64
C ILE A 9 -0.42 5.38 -20.95
N GLY A 10 -1.42 5.74 -20.14
CA GLY A 10 -1.40 6.94 -19.33
C GLY A 10 -0.37 6.89 -18.20
N GLN A 11 -0.34 7.95 -17.39
CA GLN A 11 0.44 7.96 -16.16
C GLN A 11 -0.10 6.93 -15.16
N ARG A 12 0.77 6.50 -14.23
CA ARG A 12 0.34 5.64 -13.13
C ARG A 12 -0.59 6.40 -12.18
N GLU A 13 -1.76 5.84 -11.94
CA GLU A 13 -2.72 6.29 -10.93
C GLU A 13 -2.32 5.83 -9.52
N GLU A 14 -2.94 6.41 -8.49
CA GLU A 14 -2.62 6.11 -7.08
C GLU A 14 -2.86 4.65 -6.68
N ASN A 15 -3.89 4.03 -7.26
CA ASN A 15 -4.22 2.61 -7.10
C ASN A 15 -3.23 1.68 -7.84
N GLY A 16 -2.23 2.24 -8.52
CA GLY A 16 -1.20 1.50 -9.26
C GLY A 16 -1.60 1.09 -10.68
N ARG A 17 -2.80 1.46 -11.13
CA ARG A 17 -3.31 1.23 -12.49
C ARG A 17 -2.76 2.27 -13.45
N TYR A 18 -2.79 1.93 -14.73
CA TYR A 18 -2.46 2.81 -15.84
C TYR A 18 -3.64 2.79 -16.80
N ALA A 19 -4.25 3.94 -17.03
CA ALA A 19 -5.29 4.05 -18.04
C ALA A 19 -4.74 3.69 -19.42
N VAL A 20 -5.51 2.95 -20.21
CA VAL A 20 -5.22 2.68 -21.62
C VAL A 20 -6.23 3.43 -22.45
N THR A 21 -5.73 4.23 -23.39
CA THR A 21 -6.55 4.97 -24.34
C THR A 21 -6.27 4.51 -25.77
N VAL A 22 -7.34 4.38 -26.55
CA VAL A 22 -7.32 4.10 -27.99
C VAL A 22 -7.77 5.38 -28.69
N GLU A 23 -6.89 6.01 -29.46
CA GLU A 23 -7.21 7.28 -30.16
C GLU A 23 -7.78 8.36 -29.23
N GLY A 24 -7.24 8.47 -28.01
CA GLY A 24 -7.69 9.41 -26.98
C GLY A 24 -8.93 8.98 -26.19
N THR A 25 -9.61 7.90 -26.59
CA THR A 25 -10.78 7.36 -25.88
C THR A 25 -10.34 6.34 -24.83
N TYR A 26 -10.84 6.45 -23.61
CA TYR A 26 -10.58 5.46 -22.56
C TYR A 26 -11.11 4.07 -22.96
N ALA A 27 -10.24 3.07 -22.93
CA ALA A 27 -10.55 1.69 -23.30
C ALA A 27 -10.53 0.73 -22.10
N GLY A 28 -9.79 1.07 -21.05
CA GLY A 28 -9.65 0.24 -19.86
C GLY A 28 -8.40 0.61 -19.08
N TYR A 29 -7.93 -0.29 -18.22
CA TYR A 29 -6.69 -0.08 -17.48
C TYR A 29 -5.83 -1.33 -17.43
N ILE A 30 -4.53 -1.11 -17.23
CA ILE A 30 -3.58 -2.18 -16.93
C ILE A 30 -2.96 -1.95 -15.56
N TYR A 31 -2.54 -3.01 -14.90
CA TYR A 31 -1.80 -2.90 -13.64
C TYR A 31 -0.80 -4.04 -13.49
N ARG A 32 0.11 -3.90 -12.52
CA ARG A 32 1.13 -4.93 -12.25
C ARG A 32 0.86 -5.57 -10.90
N ARG A 33 0.84 -6.90 -10.86
CA ARG A 33 0.68 -7.68 -9.62
C ARG A 33 1.59 -8.91 -9.68
N HIS A 34 2.37 -9.14 -8.62
CA HIS A 34 3.30 -10.27 -8.49
C HIS A 34 4.18 -10.49 -9.75
N GLY A 35 4.75 -9.40 -10.27
CA GLY A 35 5.63 -9.44 -11.43
C GLY A 35 4.93 -9.54 -12.79
N SER A 36 3.66 -9.92 -12.84
CA SER A 36 2.86 -10.02 -14.06
C SER A 36 2.06 -8.75 -14.32
N TRP A 37 1.71 -8.50 -15.58
CA TRP A 37 0.82 -7.42 -15.96
C TRP A 37 -0.59 -7.96 -16.16
N TYR A 38 -1.58 -7.14 -15.87
CA TYR A 38 -2.98 -7.48 -16.01
C TYR A 38 -3.65 -6.43 -16.87
N ALA A 39 -4.53 -6.87 -17.77
CA ALA A 39 -5.38 -6.04 -18.59
C ALA A 39 -6.82 -6.22 -18.14
N VAL A 40 -7.52 -5.11 -17.92
CA VAL A 40 -8.92 -5.10 -17.50
C VAL A 40 -9.67 -4.08 -18.33
N MET A 41 -10.79 -4.52 -18.89
CA MET A 41 -11.80 -3.64 -19.44
C MET A 41 -13.00 -3.62 -18.48
N PRO A 42 -13.26 -2.48 -17.81
CA PRO A 42 -14.42 -2.34 -16.93
C PRO A 42 -15.72 -2.81 -17.60
N GLY A 43 -16.56 -3.54 -16.88
CA GLY A 43 -17.81 -4.10 -17.40
C GLY A 43 -17.70 -5.51 -18.00
N LEU A 44 -16.50 -5.98 -18.38
CA LEU A 44 -16.32 -7.38 -18.80
C LEU A 44 -16.14 -8.36 -17.64
N GLY A 45 -15.78 -7.86 -16.44
CA GLY A 45 -15.57 -8.71 -15.25
C GLY A 45 -14.35 -9.64 -15.32
N GLU A 46 -13.60 -9.60 -16.42
CA GLU A 46 -12.43 -10.46 -16.66
C GLU A 46 -11.12 -9.69 -16.50
N GLU A 47 -10.13 -10.35 -15.90
CA GLU A 47 -8.76 -9.86 -15.80
C GLU A 47 -7.81 -10.78 -16.57
N PHE A 48 -7.12 -10.23 -17.57
CA PHE A 48 -6.21 -11.00 -18.42
C PHE A 48 -4.78 -10.82 -17.94
N ARG A 49 -4.08 -11.93 -17.66
CA ARG A 49 -2.67 -11.91 -17.23
C ARG A 49 -1.74 -11.94 -18.45
N LEU A 50 -0.88 -10.92 -18.56
CA LEU A 50 0.08 -10.74 -19.65
C LEU A 50 1.53 -10.63 -19.13
N PRO A 51 2.53 -11.05 -19.93
CA PRO A 51 3.96 -10.96 -19.58
C PRO A 51 4.49 -9.55 -19.33
N ASN A 52 4.01 -8.55 -20.09
CA ASN A 52 4.53 -7.19 -20.01
C ASN A 52 3.45 -6.11 -20.24
N ARG A 53 3.80 -4.87 -19.89
CA ARG A 53 2.88 -3.73 -19.94
C ARG A 53 2.32 -3.43 -21.33
N TYR A 54 3.12 -3.64 -22.38
CA TYR A 54 2.71 -3.33 -23.74
C TYR A 54 1.75 -4.38 -24.27
N GLN A 55 2.00 -5.66 -24.00
CA GLN A 55 1.05 -6.73 -24.33
C GLN A 55 -0.27 -6.58 -23.57
N ALA A 56 -0.22 -6.16 -22.29
CA ALA A 56 -1.44 -5.83 -21.55
C ALA A 56 -2.21 -4.67 -22.20
N ARG A 57 -1.52 -3.59 -22.60
CA ARG A 57 -2.13 -2.48 -23.35
C ARG A 57 -2.74 -2.95 -24.67
N ASP A 58 -2.00 -3.73 -25.44
CA ASP A 58 -2.44 -4.23 -26.75
C ASP A 58 -3.65 -5.14 -26.61
N HIS A 59 -3.71 -5.94 -25.54
CA HIS A 59 -4.89 -6.75 -25.23
C HIS A 59 -6.13 -5.90 -24.96
N VAL A 60 -6.03 -4.80 -24.19
CA VAL A 60 -7.12 -3.84 -24.02
C VAL A 60 -7.53 -3.23 -25.38
N GLY A 61 -6.56 -2.92 -26.23
CA GLY A 61 -6.79 -2.44 -27.60
C GLY A 61 -7.58 -3.45 -28.45
N VAL A 62 -7.20 -4.73 -28.43
CA VAL A 62 -7.92 -5.81 -29.13
C VAL A 62 -9.36 -5.93 -28.65
N LEU A 63 -9.59 -5.90 -27.34
CA LEU A 63 -10.95 -5.92 -26.78
C LEU A 63 -11.77 -4.73 -27.30
N PHE A 64 -11.16 -3.54 -27.35
CA PHE A 64 -11.80 -2.32 -27.83
C PHE A 64 -12.12 -2.38 -29.33
N ASP A 65 -11.18 -2.84 -30.16
CA ASP A 65 -11.39 -3.03 -31.60
C ASP A 65 -12.45 -4.11 -31.88
N SER A 66 -12.59 -5.09 -30.98
CA SER A 66 -13.65 -6.12 -31.04
C SER A 66 -15.04 -5.61 -30.64
N GLY A 67 -15.20 -4.29 -30.43
CA GLY A 67 -16.48 -3.66 -30.11
C GLY A 67 -16.81 -3.59 -28.62
N HIS A 68 -15.99 -4.17 -27.74
CA HIS A 68 -16.18 -4.00 -26.31
C HIS A 68 -15.86 -2.55 -25.91
N ARG A 69 -16.61 -2.03 -24.95
CA ARG A 69 -16.41 -0.70 -24.40
C ARG A 69 -16.32 -0.82 -22.89
N PRO A 70 -15.47 -0.02 -22.24
CA PRO A 70 -15.54 0.09 -20.79
C PRO A 70 -16.95 0.53 -20.42
N GLY A 71 -17.58 -0.16 -19.46
CA GLY A 71 -18.87 0.25 -18.91
C GLY A 71 -18.86 1.72 -18.47
N THR A 72 -20.04 2.29 -18.20
CA THR A 72 -20.20 3.69 -17.76
C THR A 72 -19.47 4.06 -16.46
N GLU A 73 -18.84 3.09 -15.79
CA GLU A 73 -17.80 3.31 -14.80
C GLU A 73 -16.59 3.99 -15.46
N LYS A 74 -16.64 5.34 -15.52
CA LYS A 74 -15.43 6.15 -15.66
C LYS A 74 -14.38 5.59 -14.69
N ALA A 75 -13.14 5.44 -15.16
CA ALA A 75 -12.00 5.25 -14.27
C ALA A 75 -12.19 6.21 -13.10
N PRO A 76 -12.24 5.73 -11.84
CA PRO A 76 -12.50 6.60 -10.72
C PRO A 76 -11.43 7.69 -10.78
N ALA A 77 -11.85 8.92 -11.04
CA ALA A 77 -10.99 10.08 -10.93
C ALA A 77 -10.51 10.05 -9.48
N SER A 78 -9.27 9.60 -9.25
CA SER A 78 -8.70 9.54 -7.90
C SER A 78 -8.79 10.96 -7.35
N PRO A 79 -9.65 11.22 -6.36
CA PRO A 79 -9.77 12.57 -5.85
C PRO A 79 -8.45 12.86 -5.14
N PHE A 80 -7.67 13.76 -5.73
CA PHE A 80 -6.47 14.28 -5.14
C PHE A 80 -6.75 14.76 -3.71
N GLY A 81 -5.86 14.42 -2.78
CA GLY A 81 -5.59 15.28 -1.62
C GLY A 81 -6.22 14.90 -0.29
N ILE A 82 -6.61 13.65 -0.05
CA ILE A 82 -6.96 13.26 1.32
C ILE A 82 -5.70 12.81 2.04
N LYS A 83 -5.12 13.70 2.88
CA LYS A 83 -4.39 13.25 4.07
C LYS A 83 -5.30 12.23 4.74
N THR A 84 -4.92 10.96 4.79
CA THR A 84 -5.78 9.89 5.30
C THR A 84 -6.02 10.04 6.79
N ASN A 85 -6.84 11.01 7.17
CA ASN A 85 -7.52 11.08 8.46
C ASN A 85 -8.59 9.96 8.44
N GLY A 86 -8.17 8.69 8.55
CA GLY A 86 -9.05 7.59 8.92
C GLY A 86 -9.03 6.30 8.09
N THR A 87 -8.50 6.29 6.86
CA THR A 87 -8.48 5.06 6.03
C THR A 87 -7.12 4.37 6.11
N PHE A 88 -6.95 3.51 7.10
CA PHE A 88 -5.70 2.75 7.32
C PHE A 88 -5.44 1.66 6.27
N MET A 89 -6.49 1.12 5.66
CA MET A 89 -6.41 0.15 4.57
C MET A 89 -7.40 0.55 3.46
N PRO A 90 -6.98 0.54 2.19
CA PRO A 90 -7.83 0.92 1.08
C PRO A 90 -8.77 -0.25 0.71
N PRO A 91 -9.92 0.02 0.06
CA PRO A 91 -10.96 -0.99 -0.18
C PRO A 91 -10.50 -2.15 -1.07
N GLU A 92 -9.46 -1.95 -1.88
CA GLU A 92 -8.94 -3.01 -2.75
C GLU A 92 -8.11 -4.06 -1.99
N LEU A 93 -7.66 -3.75 -0.76
CA LEU A 93 -6.96 -4.70 0.09
C LEU A 93 -7.95 -5.49 0.94
N ALA A 94 -8.08 -6.79 0.68
CA ALA A 94 -8.96 -7.66 1.45
C ALA A 94 -8.72 -7.53 2.96
N PHE A 95 -9.78 -7.22 3.70
CA PHE A 95 -9.72 -7.07 5.14
C PHE A 95 -9.53 -8.42 5.82
N THR A 96 -8.31 -8.72 6.27
CA THR A 96 -7.99 -9.95 7.01
C THR A 96 -7.05 -9.59 8.16
N LEU A 97 -7.07 -10.35 9.26
CA LEU A 97 -6.12 -10.14 10.36
C LEU A 97 -4.67 -10.18 9.85
N ALA A 98 -4.37 -11.08 8.90
CA ALA A 98 -3.05 -11.15 8.29
C ALA A 98 -2.67 -9.85 7.54
N ASN A 99 -3.61 -9.21 6.85
CA ASN A 99 -3.34 -7.94 6.18
C ASN A 99 -3.24 -6.77 7.16
N VAL A 100 -4.01 -6.76 8.24
CA VAL A 100 -3.90 -5.77 9.33
C VAL A 100 -2.54 -5.86 10.00
N VAL A 101 -2.08 -7.07 10.36
CA VAL A 101 -0.75 -7.27 10.95
C VAL A 101 0.36 -6.86 9.98
N ARG A 102 0.25 -7.22 8.69
CA ARG A 102 1.22 -6.75 7.66
C ARG A 102 1.21 -5.24 7.49
N ALA A 103 0.05 -4.59 7.59
CA ALA A 103 -0.03 -3.14 7.57
C ALA A 103 0.72 -2.54 8.76
N SER A 104 0.52 -3.08 9.97
CA SER A 104 1.23 -2.62 11.19
C SER A 104 2.75 -2.77 11.05
N GLU A 105 3.24 -3.90 10.54
CA GLU A 105 4.66 -4.11 10.25
C GLU A 105 5.21 -3.11 9.24
N ALA A 106 4.43 -2.82 8.20
CA ALA A 106 4.81 -1.86 7.18
C ALA A 106 4.87 -0.44 7.76
N MET A 107 3.83 0.00 8.48
CA MET A 107 3.79 1.32 9.14
C MET A 107 4.96 1.51 10.10
N ALA A 108 5.22 0.51 10.96
CA ALA A 108 6.36 0.53 11.88
C ALA A 108 7.66 0.75 11.11
N ARG A 109 7.95 -0.08 10.10
CA ARG A 109 9.19 0.02 9.33
C ARG A 109 9.28 1.31 8.50
N LEU A 110 8.16 1.87 8.02
CA LEU A 110 8.19 3.17 7.36
C LEU A 110 8.65 4.27 8.31
N ALA A 111 8.12 4.31 9.54
CA ALA A 111 8.58 5.23 10.57
C ALA A 111 10.07 5.01 10.90
N GLU A 112 10.54 3.75 10.89
CA GLU A 112 11.96 3.45 11.09
C GLU A 112 12.85 4.01 9.98
N LEU A 113 12.33 4.06 8.76
CA LEU A 113 13.06 4.51 7.60
C LEU A 113 12.90 6.02 7.37
N GLY A 114 11.90 6.69 7.93
CA GLY A 114 11.59 8.11 7.66
C GLY A 114 10.76 8.29 6.39
N TRP A 115 9.64 7.59 6.32
CA TRP A 115 8.62 7.71 5.28
C TRP A 115 7.25 7.87 5.93
N THR A 116 6.52 8.93 5.58
CA THR A 116 5.10 9.07 5.91
C THR A 116 4.24 8.57 4.74
N PRO A 117 3.36 7.58 4.94
CA PRO A 117 2.42 7.17 3.92
C PRO A 117 1.33 8.22 3.72
N LEU A 118 1.01 8.54 2.46
CA LEU A 118 -0.05 9.48 2.11
C LEU A 118 -1.40 8.80 1.86
N ARG A 119 -1.43 7.46 1.91
CA ARG A 119 -2.64 6.63 1.84
C ARG A 119 -2.50 5.39 2.73
N GLY A 120 -3.61 4.70 3.02
CA GLY A 120 -3.59 3.41 3.70
C GLY A 120 -2.74 2.34 2.99
N TYR A 121 -2.26 1.35 3.75
CA TYR A 121 -1.40 0.28 3.25
C TYR A 121 -2.07 -0.50 2.12
N PRO A 122 -1.55 -0.46 0.87
CA PRO A 122 -2.23 -1.08 -0.28
C PRO A 122 -1.85 -2.55 -0.50
N GLY A 123 -0.96 -3.11 0.33
CA GLY A 123 -0.34 -4.41 0.11
C GLY A 123 1.12 -4.31 -0.34
N ALA A 124 1.86 -5.41 -0.21
CA ALA A 124 3.32 -5.39 -0.30
C ALA A 124 3.84 -5.02 -1.69
N ASP A 125 3.22 -5.58 -2.73
CA ASP A 125 3.62 -5.39 -4.12
C ASP A 125 2.81 -4.29 -4.83
N GLN A 126 2.05 -3.51 -4.07
CA GLN A 126 1.27 -2.40 -4.61
C GLN A 126 2.01 -1.07 -4.48
N PRO A 127 1.87 -0.15 -5.45
CA PRO A 127 2.41 1.19 -5.34
C PRO A 127 1.76 1.91 -4.17
N TRP A 128 2.59 2.50 -3.33
CA TRP A 128 2.16 3.18 -2.13
C TRP A 128 2.70 4.61 -2.17
N ARG A 129 1.78 5.57 -2.25
CA ARG A 129 2.11 7.00 -2.25
C ARG A 129 2.62 7.40 -0.87
N MET A 130 3.80 8.01 -0.84
CA MET A 130 4.51 8.37 0.39
C MET A 130 5.17 9.74 0.23
N GLU A 131 5.47 10.34 1.38
CA GLU A 131 6.33 11.50 1.54
C GLU A 131 7.63 11.11 2.25
N CYS A 132 8.76 11.69 1.85
CA CYS A 132 10.04 11.51 2.52
C CYS A 132 10.23 12.55 3.62
N ASP A 133 10.28 12.11 4.87
CA ASP A 133 10.41 12.97 6.05
C ASP A 133 11.73 13.77 6.08
N PHE A 134 12.68 13.40 5.23
CA PHE A 134 13.99 14.03 5.19
C PHE A 134 14.04 15.27 4.29
N CYS A 135 13.15 15.38 3.31
CA CYS A 135 13.19 16.45 2.31
C CYS A 135 11.82 16.82 1.71
N GLY A 136 10.73 16.19 2.14
CA GLY A 136 9.37 16.46 1.66
C GLY A 136 9.05 15.87 0.27
N TRP A 137 9.96 15.11 -0.35
CA TRP A 137 9.68 14.51 -1.66
C TRP A 137 8.50 13.55 -1.58
N GLN A 138 7.55 13.68 -2.52
CA GLN A 138 6.41 12.79 -2.64
C GLN A 138 6.51 11.92 -3.89
N GLY A 139 6.13 10.65 -3.74
CA GLY A 139 6.02 9.75 -4.88
C GLY A 139 5.66 8.33 -4.48
N PHE A 140 5.80 7.40 -5.42
CA PHE A 140 5.43 6.00 -5.20
C PHE A 140 6.62 5.16 -4.73
N ARG A 141 6.38 4.33 -3.71
CA ARG A 141 7.27 3.26 -3.27
C ARG A 141 6.51 1.95 -3.12
N PHE A 142 7.25 0.85 -3.05
CA PHE A 142 6.69 -0.48 -2.82
C PHE A 142 7.17 -0.96 -1.46
N TRP A 143 6.26 -1.43 -0.61
CA TRP A 143 6.63 -1.99 0.68
C TRP A 143 7.56 -3.20 0.50
N SER A 144 7.34 -4.03 -0.54
CA SER A 144 8.20 -5.17 -0.84
C SER A 144 9.66 -4.79 -1.15
N HIS A 145 9.92 -3.55 -1.58
CA HIS A 145 11.28 -3.04 -1.72
C HIS A 145 11.83 -2.41 -0.44
N LEU A 146 10.98 -1.70 0.33
CA LEU A 146 11.42 -1.00 1.54
C LEU A 146 11.73 -1.94 2.70
N ARG A 147 11.02 -3.07 2.79
CA ARG A 147 11.26 -4.11 3.80
C ARG A 147 12.55 -4.91 3.60
N GLY A 148 13.18 -4.79 2.43
CA GLY A 148 14.29 -5.64 2.01
C GLY A 148 13.84 -6.99 1.45
N ARG A 149 14.80 -7.74 0.92
CA ARG A 149 14.56 -9.08 0.32
C ARG A 149 15.07 -10.14 1.27
N ASN A 150 14.31 -11.22 1.43
CA ASN A 150 14.71 -12.39 2.23
C ASN A 150 15.13 -12.05 3.69
N GLY A 151 14.59 -10.98 4.26
CA GLY A 151 14.90 -10.58 5.64
C GLY A 151 16.20 -9.82 5.83
N ASP A 152 16.90 -9.41 4.75
CA ASP A 152 18.11 -8.59 4.87
C ASP A 152 17.84 -7.21 5.50
N GLY A 153 16.59 -6.75 5.47
CA GLY A 153 16.18 -5.45 6.00
C GLY A 153 16.72 -4.27 5.20
N ILE A 154 17.36 -4.50 4.05
CA ILE A 154 18.03 -3.47 3.25
C ILE A 154 17.04 -2.91 2.22
N PRO A 155 16.60 -1.64 2.35
CA PRO A 155 15.66 -1.05 1.40
C PRO A 155 16.23 -0.98 -0.01
N ARG A 156 15.37 -1.17 -1.02
CA ARG A 156 15.73 -1.01 -2.43
C ARG A 156 14.87 0.04 -3.16
N PRO A 157 15.43 0.73 -4.17
CA PRO A 157 16.86 0.87 -4.45
C PRO A 157 17.64 1.50 -3.27
N ILE A 158 18.98 1.39 -3.29
CA ILE A 158 19.86 1.95 -2.24
C ILE A 158 19.69 3.47 -2.17
N SER A 159 19.53 4.12 -3.32
CA SER A 159 19.08 5.50 -3.38
C SER A 159 17.62 5.59 -2.94
N ARG A 160 17.29 6.53 -2.06
CA ARG A 160 15.91 6.73 -1.61
C ARG A 160 15.07 7.21 -2.79
N HIS A 161 15.36 8.36 -3.36
CA HIS A 161 14.69 8.90 -4.55
C HIS A 161 15.62 9.90 -5.24
N PRO A 162 15.34 10.30 -6.50
CA PRO A 162 16.10 11.36 -7.16
C PRO A 162 16.10 12.65 -6.34
N GLY A 163 17.26 13.29 -6.21
CA GLY A 163 17.40 14.56 -5.48
C GLY A 163 17.28 14.46 -3.95
N CYS A 164 17.34 13.26 -3.37
CA CYS A 164 17.37 13.10 -1.91
C CYS A 164 18.71 13.60 -1.31
N LEU A 165 18.72 13.82 0.01
CA LEU A 165 19.93 14.15 0.77
C LEU A 165 21.09 13.17 0.50
N PRO A 166 22.36 13.60 0.57
CA PRO A 166 23.53 12.73 0.48
C PRO A 166 23.51 11.57 1.48
N ALA A 167 24.24 10.49 1.19
CA ALA A 167 24.20 9.25 1.98
C ALA A 167 24.55 9.47 3.46
N ALA A 168 25.58 10.26 3.75
CA ALA A 168 26.01 10.56 5.11
C ALA A 168 24.91 11.26 5.94
N ASP A 169 24.22 12.24 5.33
CA ASP A 169 23.16 12.99 6.02
C ASP A 169 21.91 12.14 6.25
N ARG A 170 21.61 11.23 5.31
CA ARG A 170 20.53 10.25 5.50
C ARG A 170 20.82 9.32 6.66
N SER A 171 22.06 8.85 6.81
CA SER A 171 22.44 7.99 7.94
C SER A 171 22.21 8.68 9.27
N LYS A 172 22.65 9.95 9.41
CA LYS A 172 22.41 10.76 10.62
C LYS A 172 20.92 10.92 10.94
N LYS A 173 20.07 11.17 9.94
CA LYS A 173 18.62 11.28 10.15
C LYS A 173 18.00 9.94 10.58
N ILE A 174 18.44 8.82 10.01
CA ILE A 174 17.97 7.48 10.42
C ILE A 174 18.40 7.16 11.85
N GLU A 175 19.63 7.50 12.23
CA GLU A 175 20.13 7.37 13.61
C GLU A 175 19.30 8.20 14.60
N ALA A 176 18.97 9.44 14.24
CA ALA A 176 18.09 10.29 15.05
C ALA A 176 16.68 9.68 15.20
N LEU A 177 16.10 9.13 14.13
CA LEU A 177 14.82 8.41 14.21
C LEU A 177 14.91 7.18 15.11
N ALA A 178 16.01 6.41 15.04
CA ALA A 178 16.22 5.26 15.90
C ALA A 178 16.31 5.66 17.38
N ALA A 179 17.02 6.74 17.69
CA ALA A 179 17.16 7.28 19.05
C ALA A 179 15.83 7.81 19.62
N ALA A 180 14.93 8.31 18.78
CA ALA A 180 13.62 8.81 19.19
C ALA A 180 12.58 7.70 19.47
N ARG A 181 12.86 6.44 19.11
CA ARG A 181 11.92 5.33 19.33
C ARG A 181 11.77 5.04 20.81
N LYS A 182 10.54 4.70 21.22
CA LYS A 182 10.23 4.27 22.58
C LYS A 182 9.68 2.85 22.54
N PHE A 183 10.05 2.02 23.51
CA PHE A 183 9.47 0.69 23.66
C PHE A 183 8.15 0.70 24.43
N VAL A 184 7.63 1.88 24.77
CA VAL A 184 6.40 2.08 25.52
C VAL A 184 5.52 3.09 24.79
N CYS A 185 4.22 2.79 24.68
CA CYS A 185 3.25 3.71 24.12
C CYS A 185 3.08 4.91 25.07
N THR A 186 3.27 6.12 24.55
CA THR A 186 3.08 7.39 25.28
C THR A 186 2.04 8.28 24.60
N CYS A 187 1.23 7.70 23.72
CA CYS A 187 0.16 8.41 23.01
C CYS A 187 -1.07 8.58 23.93
N ASP A 188 -1.85 9.63 23.69
CA ASP A 188 -3.15 9.83 24.37
C ASP A 188 -4.15 8.73 24.01
N PHE A 189 -4.05 8.22 22.78
CA PHE A 189 -4.81 7.08 22.32
C PHE A 189 -4.07 5.79 22.67
N TRP A 190 -4.78 4.83 23.26
CA TRP A 190 -4.19 3.56 23.67
C TRP A 190 -3.82 2.70 22.46
N HIS A 191 -2.68 2.04 22.53
CA HIS A 191 -2.21 1.09 21.52
C HIS A 191 -1.73 -0.19 22.20
N PRO A 192 -2.07 -1.39 21.71
CA PRO A 192 -1.58 -2.63 22.26
C PRO A 192 -0.08 -2.77 22.00
N THR A 193 0.73 -3.05 23.01
CA THR A 193 2.19 -3.19 22.85
C THR A 193 2.73 -4.51 23.40
N THR A 194 1.99 -5.14 24.31
CA THR A 194 2.29 -6.49 24.81
C THR A 194 1.63 -7.57 23.97
N LEU A 195 2.13 -8.81 24.08
CA LEU A 195 1.58 -9.96 23.37
C LEU A 195 0.09 -10.19 23.70
N TRP A 196 -0.27 -10.11 24.98
CA TRP A 196 -1.63 -10.36 25.45
C TRP A 196 -2.61 -9.30 24.94
N GLU A 197 -2.27 -8.02 25.06
CA GLU A 197 -3.08 -6.92 24.52
C GLU A 197 -3.28 -7.07 23.01
N CYS A 198 -2.23 -7.43 22.27
CA CYS A 198 -2.30 -7.65 20.84
C CYS A 198 -3.21 -8.84 20.48
N GLN A 199 -3.15 -9.95 21.22
CA GLN A 199 -4.03 -11.09 21.02
C GLN A 199 -5.50 -10.72 21.23
N ASP A 200 -5.80 -10.02 22.32
CA ASP A 200 -7.18 -9.64 22.63
C ASP A 200 -7.74 -8.61 21.65
N THR A 201 -6.90 -7.66 21.21
CA THR A 201 -7.26 -6.72 20.14
C THR A 201 -7.57 -7.45 18.83
N LEU A 202 -6.74 -8.43 18.42
CA LEU A 202 -6.97 -9.21 17.20
C LEU A 202 -8.23 -10.07 17.26
N LYS A 203 -8.53 -10.68 18.42
CA LYS A 203 -9.80 -11.41 18.62
C LYS A 203 -11.00 -10.49 18.55
N ALA A 204 -10.94 -9.33 19.21
CA ALA A 204 -12.01 -8.34 19.19
C ALA A 204 -12.26 -7.82 17.76
N LEU A 205 -11.18 -7.55 17.01
CA LEU A 205 -11.25 -7.18 15.60
C LEU A 205 -11.85 -8.30 14.73
N GLN A 206 -11.49 -9.56 15.00
CA GLN A 206 -12.04 -10.72 14.29
C GLN A 206 -13.55 -10.88 14.54
N ALA A 207 -14.01 -10.64 15.76
CA ALA A 207 -15.43 -10.66 16.11
C ALA A 207 -16.18 -9.50 15.44
N ALA A 208 -15.60 -8.29 15.45
CA ALA A 208 -16.16 -7.10 14.82
C ALA A 208 -16.23 -7.19 13.27
N ARG A 209 -15.31 -7.95 12.64
CA ARG A 209 -15.21 -8.13 11.18
C ARG A 209 -16.51 -8.55 10.48
N LYS A 210 -17.48 -9.13 11.20
CA LYS A 210 -18.80 -9.41 10.62
C LYS A 210 -19.50 -8.14 10.10
N GLU A 211 -19.08 -6.95 10.53
CA GLU A 211 -19.61 -5.66 10.08
C GLU A 211 -18.46 -4.68 9.72
N TYR A 212 -17.97 -4.78 8.48
CA TYR A 212 -16.74 -4.15 7.96
C TYR A 212 -16.65 -2.62 8.10
N GLU A 213 -17.77 -1.92 8.27
CA GLU A 213 -17.84 -0.46 8.28
C GLU A 213 -18.27 0.16 9.61
N THR A 214 -18.29 -0.63 10.68
CA THR A 214 -18.65 -0.11 12.00
C THR A 214 -17.58 0.82 12.57
N LEU A 215 -18.02 1.77 13.39
CA LEU A 215 -17.15 2.61 14.21
C LEU A 215 -16.15 1.75 15.01
N THR A 216 -16.62 0.61 15.52
CA THR A 216 -15.82 -0.37 16.28
C THR A 216 -14.63 -0.89 15.48
N THR A 217 -14.84 -1.33 14.24
CA THR A 217 -13.74 -1.79 13.36
C THR A 217 -12.73 -0.66 13.11
N LYS A 218 -13.19 0.57 12.90
CA LYS A 218 -12.32 1.73 12.70
C LYS A 218 -11.49 2.07 13.95
N MET A 219 -12.06 1.91 15.15
CA MET A 219 -11.35 2.11 16.41
C MET A 219 -10.22 1.09 16.60
N TYR A 220 -10.48 -0.20 16.40
CA TYR A 220 -9.43 -1.22 16.47
C TYR A 220 -8.34 -1.03 15.41
N LEU A 221 -8.71 -0.60 14.20
CA LEU A 221 -7.71 -0.27 13.18
C LEU A 221 -6.85 0.93 13.60
N ARG A 222 -7.43 1.93 14.26
CA ARG A 222 -6.69 3.05 14.83
C ARG A 222 -5.71 2.58 15.89
N GLU A 223 -6.14 1.75 16.84
CA GLU A 223 -5.27 1.17 17.89
C GLU A 223 -4.07 0.41 17.30
N ILE A 224 -4.24 -0.23 16.15
CA ILE A 224 -3.20 -1.05 15.53
C ILE A 224 -2.28 -0.22 14.61
N LEU A 225 -2.86 0.69 13.82
CA LEU A 225 -2.24 1.29 12.62
C LEU A 225 -1.94 2.78 12.75
N GLU A 226 -2.42 3.47 13.78
CA GLU A 226 -2.06 4.87 14.04
C GLU A 226 -0.57 5.00 14.42
N GLU A 227 -0.01 6.16 14.10
CA GLU A 227 1.38 6.47 14.39
C GLU A 227 1.64 6.44 15.91
N CYS A 228 2.72 5.77 16.30
CA CYS A 228 3.06 5.57 17.70
C CYS A 228 4.57 5.38 17.84
N PRO A 229 5.23 6.00 18.85
CA PRO A 229 6.64 5.75 19.13
C PRO A 229 6.99 4.27 19.39
N ALA A 230 6.00 3.49 19.83
CA ALA A 230 6.09 2.05 20.11
C ALA A 230 5.57 1.16 18.97
N ALA A 231 5.45 1.68 17.74
CA ALA A 231 4.95 0.91 16.61
C ALA A 231 5.78 -0.36 16.32
N SER A 232 7.12 -0.32 16.49
CA SER A 232 7.97 -1.50 16.25
C SER A 232 7.68 -2.65 17.22
N ILE A 233 7.50 -2.38 18.52
CA ILE A 233 7.16 -3.42 19.49
C ILE A 233 5.73 -3.92 19.29
N ARG A 234 4.77 -3.02 19.00
CA ARG A 234 3.39 -3.40 18.65
C ARG A 234 3.36 -4.34 17.43
N ALA A 235 4.07 -4.01 16.36
CA ALA A 235 4.11 -4.85 15.16
C ALA A 235 4.69 -6.25 15.44
N ALA A 236 5.75 -6.33 16.26
CA ALA A 236 6.33 -7.61 16.68
C ALA A 236 5.33 -8.43 17.52
N SER A 237 4.70 -7.80 18.52
CA SER A 237 3.70 -8.44 19.38
C SER A 237 2.47 -8.91 18.59
N LEU A 238 1.98 -8.13 17.63
CA LEU A 238 0.88 -8.51 16.73
C LEU A 238 1.22 -9.70 15.83
N ARG A 239 2.45 -9.75 15.30
CA ARG A 239 2.92 -10.88 14.50
C ARG A 239 2.90 -12.18 15.31
N GLU A 240 3.45 -12.14 16.53
CA GLU A 240 3.47 -13.33 17.41
C GLU A 240 2.06 -13.70 17.89
N ALA A 241 1.22 -12.71 18.20
CA ALA A 241 -0.18 -12.92 18.54
C ALA A 241 -0.93 -13.67 17.43
N LEU A 242 -0.81 -13.21 16.17
CA LEU A 242 -1.45 -13.85 15.03
C LEU A 242 -0.93 -15.29 14.80
N LYS A 243 0.37 -15.52 15.00
CA LYS A 243 0.97 -16.85 14.89
C LYS A 243 0.37 -17.82 15.92
N LEU A 244 0.24 -17.39 17.18
CA LEU A 244 -0.34 -18.21 18.25
C LEU A 244 -1.83 -18.47 18.05
N MET A 245 -2.59 -17.52 17.50
CA MET A 245 -4.00 -17.73 17.15
C MET A 245 -4.15 -18.85 16.13
N LYS A 246 -3.33 -18.85 15.08
CA LYS A 246 -3.36 -19.88 14.01
C LYS A 246 -2.93 -21.27 14.43
N GLN A 247 -2.24 -21.42 15.56
CA GLN A 247 -1.82 -22.72 16.08
C GLN A 247 -2.92 -23.41 16.90
N LYS A 248 -3.98 -22.69 17.27
CA LYS A 248 -5.09 -23.18 18.07
C LYS A 248 -6.34 -23.53 17.24
N ASP A 249 -6.33 -23.18 15.96
CA ASP A 249 -7.35 -23.52 14.96
C ASP A 249 -6.96 -24.81 14.22
#